data_AF-A0A8B8ANV2-F1
#
_entry.id   AF-A0A8B8ANV2-F1
#
_cell.length_a   1.000
_cell.length_b   1.000
_cell.length_c   1.000
_cell.angle_alpha   90.00
_cell.angle_beta   90.00
_cell.angle_gamma   90.00
#
_symmetry.space_group_name_H-M   'P 1'
#
loop_
_entity.id
_entity.type
_entity.pdbx_description
1 polymer ?
#
loop_
_entity_poly.entity_id
_entity_poly.type
_entity_poly.pdbx_seq_one_letter_code
_entity_poly.pdbx_strand_id
1 'polypeptide(L)'
;MAEAVEAFVSQAEGSLWNSSNPVKSPSCPIISPYLVGVKKPVVDLSIVWEDVFAKYDVVRCNGHFKPSSCQARQKVALIVPFRDRYGHLRVFLNHIHPFLMRQQLDYKIYLIDLDDDILFNRGLLLNVGFLESSKEYNYDCYIFHDVDLLPENDHNLYRCSDQPRHMSVAVDKFNYKLPYVSIFGGVSAMTKDQILFVNGFSNKFSGWGGEDDDMFNRLKFHNMTLMRSMDDVSTYKMLKHKQSHPNPKRFKLIKTGMKRVKQDASITPVTKCDNKERVGSVLNVDFMEMNQPCNCEVKPLFNGQLVFASNVILYDCYSNITVRRSDRNDDTFAISCPKQYTSKVYSVSNISVFEISSDYLTRTGDTGFHQSIQIFQDKSFIEYISVRCSQNEDIDSTTSPTIPITPPRISDTSSDGLIIGLVICGILIASLICVIVGISVHFIRNKERSNEEEKERRPEPTIAMSSIPDPQTSSYTTLVAGEINNAAEGSYTGLQNDSVYQEILHISAYERPITEEERERGNMQREVPSSINVQQDGSTDNTATFNSGHDKKSGV
;
A
#
# COMPACT_ATOMS: atom_id res chain seq x y z
N MET A 1 34.20 -33.71 48.77
CA MET A 1 32.96 -32.92 48.61
C MET A 1 33.00 -31.98 47.41
N ALA A 2 34.15 -31.44 46.99
CA ALA A 2 34.25 -30.67 45.74
C ALA A 2 34.16 -31.55 44.47
N GLU A 3 34.74 -32.75 44.45
CA GLU A 3 34.69 -33.66 43.28
C GLU A 3 33.34 -34.37 43.06
N ALA A 4 32.45 -34.38 44.07
CA ALA A 4 31.10 -34.93 43.92
C ALA A 4 30.12 -33.91 43.31
N VAL A 5 30.46 -32.62 43.34
CA VAL A 5 29.65 -31.55 42.76
C VAL A 5 29.94 -31.43 41.25
N GLU A 6 31.20 -31.60 40.81
CA GLU A 6 31.54 -31.60 39.38
C GLU A 6 30.93 -32.77 38.59
N ALA A 7 30.81 -33.96 39.20
CA ALA A 7 30.18 -35.11 38.55
C ALA A 7 28.65 -34.99 38.41
N PHE A 8 27.99 -34.22 39.30
CA PHE A 8 26.54 -33.97 39.21
C PHE A 8 26.22 -32.84 38.21
N VAL A 9 27.13 -31.88 38.03
CA VAL A 9 27.00 -30.81 37.03
C VAL A 9 27.24 -31.34 35.61
N SER A 10 28.21 -32.26 35.39
CA SER A 10 28.46 -32.78 34.03
C SER A 10 27.42 -33.80 33.52
N GLN A 11 26.65 -34.45 34.40
CA GLN A 11 25.51 -35.28 34.00
C GLN A 11 24.19 -34.50 33.84
N ALA A 12 24.07 -33.31 34.42
CA ALA A 12 22.91 -32.43 34.21
C ALA A 12 23.03 -31.56 32.93
N GLU A 13 24.25 -31.29 32.46
CA GLU A 13 24.49 -30.51 31.24
C GLU A 13 24.45 -31.36 29.95
N GLY A 14 24.33 -32.69 30.06
CA GLY A 14 24.31 -33.63 28.94
C GLY A 14 22.94 -34.05 28.41
N SER A 15 21.80 -33.55 28.93
CA SER A 15 20.47 -33.98 28.47
C SER A 15 19.39 -32.90 28.27
N LEU A 16 19.73 -31.61 28.34
CA LEU A 16 18.77 -30.50 28.14
C LEU A 16 18.90 -29.77 26.79
N TRP A 17 19.76 -30.25 25.90
CA TRP A 17 19.78 -29.86 24.49
C TRP A 17 19.40 -31.05 23.60
N ASN A 18 18.23 -31.63 23.88
CA ASN A 18 17.52 -32.38 22.87
C ASN A 18 17.10 -31.39 21.79
N SER A 19 17.51 -31.66 20.55
CA SER A 19 17.34 -30.81 19.37
C SER A 19 15.96 -30.15 19.26
N SER A 20 15.82 -28.91 19.71
CA SER A 20 14.76 -28.05 19.22
C SER A 20 15.27 -27.39 17.94
N ASN A 21 15.27 -28.16 16.84
CA ASN A 21 15.02 -27.51 15.56
C ASN A 21 13.79 -26.64 15.77
N PRO A 22 13.79 -25.33 15.43
CA PRO A 22 12.59 -24.53 15.55
C PRO A 22 11.51 -25.24 14.74
N VAL A 23 10.50 -25.78 15.43
CA VAL A 23 9.37 -26.44 14.79
C VAL A 23 8.73 -25.36 13.95
N LYS A 24 8.98 -25.37 12.64
CA LYS A 24 8.34 -24.45 11.71
C LYS A 24 6.85 -24.65 11.87
N SER A 25 6.16 -23.62 12.36
CA SER A 25 4.70 -23.65 12.47
C SER A 25 4.10 -24.10 11.14
N PRO A 26 3.09 -24.97 11.14
CA PRO A 26 2.46 -25.42 9.90
C PRO A 26 1.91 -24.20 9.14
N SER A 27 1.93 -24.25 7.81
CA SER A 27 1.24 -23.23 7.01
C SER A 27 -0.26 -23.27 7.31
N CYS A 28 -0.90 -22.09 7.35
CA CYS A 28 -2.35 -22.01 7.50
C CYS A 28 -3.06 -22.79 6.38
N PRO A 29 -4.27 -23.33 6.61
CA PRO A 29 -5.00 -24.06 5.59
C PRO A 29 -5.27 -23.19 4.35
N ILE A 30 -5.45 -23.81 3.19
CA ILE A 30 -5.68 -23.09 1.92
C ILE A 30 -6.93 -22.21 2.04
N ILE A 31 -8.01 -22.83 2.51
CA ILE A 31 -9.27 -22.20 2.89
C ILE A 31 -9.27 -22.10 4.41
N SER A 32 -9.46 -20.89 4.94
CA SER A 32 -9.52 -20.74 6.39
C SER A 32 -10.80 -21.39 6.94
N PRO A 33 -10.73 -22.15 8.05
CA PRO A 33 -11.92 -22.69 8.71
C PRO A 33 -12.76 -21.61 9.40
N TYR A 34 -12.27 -20.36 9.48
CA TYR A 34 -12.94 -19.25 10.16
C TYR A 34 -13.77 -18.36 9.24
N LEU A 35 -13.84 -18.66 7.93
CA LEU A 35 -14.69 -17.91 7.00
C LEU A 35 -16.16 -18.15 7.35
N VAL A 36 -16.97 -17.09 7.32
CA VAL A 36 -18.41 -17.15 7.62
C VAL A 36 -19.29 -16.85 6.40
N GLY A 37 -18.68 -16.47 5.27
CA GLY A 37 -19.36 -16.09 4.06
C GLY A 37 -19.95 -14.69 4.12
N VAL A 38 -21.21 -14.56 3.71
CA VAL A 38 -21.88 -13.26 3.58
C VAL A 38 -22.12 -12.64 4.96
N LYS A 39 -21.58 -11.44 5.17
CA LYS A 39 -21.80 -10.63 6.37
C LYS A 39 -22.09 -9.19 5.96
N LYS A 40 -23.29 -8.72 6.31
CA LYS A 40 -23.70 -7.34 6.07
C LYS A 40 -22.83 -6.37 6.90
N PRO A 41 -22.22 -5.35 6.29
CA PRO A 41 -21.45 -4.36 7.04
C PRO A 41 -22.33 -3.52 7.94
N VAL A 42 -21.90 -3.32 9.19
CA VAL A 42 -22.56 -2.44 10.16
C VAL A 42 -22.05 -1.02 9.94
N VAL A 43 -22.93 -0.13 9.48
CA VAL A 43 -22.58 1.26 9.20
C VAL A 43 -23.03 2.14 10.36
N ASP A 44 -22.16 2.30 11.35
CA ASP A 44 -22.39 3.14 12.51
C ASP A 44 -21.31 4.24 12.62
N LEU A 45 -21.69 5.47 12.26
CA LEU A 45 -20.79 6.62 12.31
C LEU A 45 -20.55 7.14 13.75
N SER A 46 -21.29 6.63 14.74
CA SER A 46 -21.14 7.01 16.15
C SER A 46 -20.01 6.28 16.87
N ILE A 47 -19.44 5.22 16.27
CA ILE A 47 -18.26 4.51 16.76
C ILE A 47 -17.15 5.51 17.11
N VAL A 48 -16.61 5.42 18.32
CA VAL A 48 -15.47 6.23 18.78
C VAL A 48 -14.16 5.45 18.69
N TRP A 49 -13.02 6.15 18.78
CA TRP A 49 -11.70 5.53 18.59
C TRP A 49 -11.36 4.55 19.70
N GLU A 50 -11.77 4.88 20.91
CA GLU A 50 -11.57 4.09 22.12
C GLU A 50 -12.17 2.69 21.95
N ASP A 51 -13.36 2.58 21.35
CA ASP A 51 -14.03 1.31 21.09
C ASP A 51 -13.26 0.47 20.07
N VAL A 52 -12.80 1.09 18.98
CA VAL A 52 -12.02 0.41 17.95
C VAL A 52 -10.70 -0.11 18.53
N PHE A 53 -10.00 0.71 19.30
CA PHE A 53 -8.72 0.34 19.90
C PHE A 53 -8.88 -0.72 20.99
N ALA A 54 -9.89 -0.60 21.85
CA ALA A 54 -10.16 -1.61 22.88
C ALA A 54 -10.52 -2.96 22.26
N LYS A 55 -11.30 -2.96 21.17
CA LYS A 55 -11.76 -4.19 20.50
C LYS A 55 -10.66 -4.94 19.76
N TYR A 56 -9.65 -4.24 19.26
CA TYR A 56 -8.57 -4.84 18.46
C TYR A 56 -7.20 -4.65 19.12
N ASP A 57 -7.13 -4.92 20.43
CA ASP A 57 -5.91 -4.78 21.23
C ASP A 57 -4.73 -5.59 20.68
N VAL A 58 -5.02 -6.79 20.13
CA VAL A 58 -4.03 -7.65 19.45
C VAL A 58 -3.41 -7.03 18.20
N VAL A 59 -4.01 -5.98 17.64
CA VAL A 59 -3.52 -5.23 16.47
C VAL A 59 -2.84 -3.92 16.90
N ARG A 60 -2.99 -3.48 18.16
CA ARG A 60 -2.54 -2.14 18.61
C ARG A 60 -1.03 -1.95 18.55
N CYS A 61 -0.25 -2.99 18.83
CA CYS A 61 1.19 -2.90 18.75
C CYS A 61 1.61 -2.95 17.29
N ASN A 62 1.63 -1.78 16.62
CA ASN A 62 2.10 -1.49 15.24
C ASN A 62 1.09 -1.66 14.06
N GLY A 63 -0.16 -2.05 14.30
CA GLY A 63 -1.16 -2.22 13.22
C GLY A 63 -1.02 -3.49 12.39
N HIS A 64 -0.14 -4.39 12.80
CA HIS A 64 0.13 -5.68 12.18
C HIS A 64 -0.62 -6.78 12.93
N PHE A 65 -1.24 -7.68 12.18
CA PHE A 65 -1.76 -8.92 12.70
C PHE A 65 -1.14 -10.11 11.95
N LYS A 66 -0.86 -11.20 12.67
CA LYS A 66 -0.54 -12.50 12.08
C LYS A 66 -1.15 -13.63 12.91
N PRO A 67 -1.55 -14.76 12.31
CA PRO A 67 -2.06 -15.90 13.05
C PRO A 67 -0.98 -16.46 14.00
N SER A 68 -1.36 -16.80 15.22
CA SER A 68 -0.49 -17.43 16.23
C SER A 68 -0.31 -18.93 15.98
N SER A 69 -1.36 -19.59 15.49
CA SER A 69 -1.46 -21.05 15.35
C SER A 69 -0.86 -21.61 14.05
N CYS A 70 -0.57 -20.77 13.06
CA CYS A 70 -0.05 -21.18 11.76
C CYS A 70 0.70 -20.05 11.04
N GLN A 71 1.56 -20.42 10.09
CA GLN A 71 2.21 -19.43 9.21
C GLN A 71 1.26 -19.02 8.09
N ALA A 72 0.93 -17.73 8.01
CA ALA A 72 0.09 -17.19 6.94
C ALA A 72 0.68 -17.49 5.56
N ARG A 73 -0.18 -17.76 4.58
CA ARG A 73 0.25 -18.11 3.21
C ARG A 73 0.77 -16.92 2.41
N GLN A 74 0.34 -15.71 2.76
CA GLN A 74 0.79 -14.47 2.15
C GLN A 74 0.84 -13.37 3.21
N LYS A 75 1.89 -12.55 3.12
CA LYS A 75 2.02 -11.28 3.86
C LYS A 75 1.41 -10.16 3.03
N VAL A 76 0.50 -9.40 3.60
CA VAL A 76 -0.36 -8.45 2.90
C VAL A 76 -0.21 -7.02 3.44
N ALA A 77 0.15 -6.07 2.57
CA ALA A 77 0.04 -4.65 2.87
C ALA A 77 -1.31 -4.12 2.35
N LEU A 78 -2.17 -3.64 3.23
CA LEU A 78 -3.43 -2.99 2.86
C LEU A 78 -3.23 -1.47 2.82
N ILE A 79 -3.16 -0.89 1.63
CA ILE A 79 -2.89 0.53 1.41
C ILE A 79 -4.21 1.28 1.21
N VAL A 80 -4.47 2.23 2.10
CA VAL A 80 -5.71 3.01 2.15
C VAL A 80 -5.38 4.50 1.95
N PRO A 81 -5.64 5.08 0.77
CA PRO A 81 -5.47 6.52 0.55
C PRO A 81 -6.57 7.27 1.31
N PHE A 82 -6.20 8.31 2.05
CA PHE A 82 -7.10 8.92 3.03
C PHE A 82 -6.98 10.44 3.09
N ARG A 83 -8.11 11.09 3.40
CA ARG A 83 -8.22 12.52 3.71
C ARG A 83 -9.60 12.81 4.31
N ASP A 84 -9.65 13.53 5.43
CA ASP A 84 -10.86 14.03 6.11
C ASP A 84 -12.08 13.09 6.06
N ARG A 85 -11.86 11.82 6.43
CA ARG A 85 -12.87 10.75 6.39
C ARG A 85 -12.89 9.95 7.69
N TYR A 86 -12.57 10.58 8.83
CA TYR A 86 -12.35 9.87 10.11
C TYR A 86 -13.58 9.04 10.55
N GLY A 87 -14.80 9.54 10.31
CA GLY A 87 -16.02 8.77 10.53
C GLY A 87 -16.07 7.46 9.72
N HIS A 88 -15.70 7.53 8.43
CA HIS A 88 -15.63 6.35 7.57
C HIS A 88 -14.51 5.42 7.99
N LEU A 89 -13.36 5.97 8.39
CA LEU A 89 -12.21 5.18 8.83
C LEU A 89 -12.53 4.33 10.06
N ARG A 90 -13.28 4.86 11.04
CA ARG A 90 -13.71 4.10 12.21
C ARG A 90 -14.62 2.93 11.84
N VAL A 91 -15.59 3.17 10.95
CA VAL A 91 -16.46 2.11 10.41
C VAL A 91 -15.64 1.07 9.63
N PHE A 92 -14.73 1.53 8.77
CA PHE A 92 -13.85 0.68 7.97
C PHE A 92 -12.99 -0.22 8.84
N LEU A 93 -12.27 0.33 9.82
CA LEU A 93 -11.41 -0.45 10.73
C LEU A 93 -12.23 -1.44 11.55
N ASN A 94 -13.40 -1.01 12.06
CA ASN A 94 -14.29 -1.90 12.80
C ASN A 94 -14.80 -3.08 11.96
N HIS A 95 -14.93 -2.90 10.64
CA HIS A 95 -15.37 -3.96 9.72
C HIS A 95 -14.22 -4.83 9.20
N ILE A 96 -13.11 -4.20 8.78
CA ILE A 96 -12.05 -4.86 8.01
C ILE A 96 -11.13 -5.73 8.88
N HIS A 97 -10.86 -5.34 10.13
CA HIS A 97 -9.99 -6.14 11.01
C HIS A 97 -10.51 -7.58 11.21
N PRO A 98 -11.74 -7.80 11.69
CA PRO A 98 -12.24 -9.16 11.89
C PRO A 98 -12.40 -9.89 10.54
N PHE A 99 -12.69 -9.16 9.45
CA PHE A 99 -12.74 -9.72 8.10
C PHE A 99 -11.40 -10.33 7.67
N LEU A 100 -10.29 -9.60 7.82
CA LEU A 100 -8.95 -10.05 7.44
C LEU A 100 -8.40 -11.12 8.40
N MET A 101 -8.68 -11.00 9.70
CA MET A 101 -8.25 -11.99 10.68
C MET A 101 -8.86 -13.37 10.40
N ARG A 102 -10.16 -13.45 10.05
CA ARG A 102 -10.81 -14.72 9.65
C ARG A 102 -10.20 -15.34 8.41
N GLN A 103 -9.52 -14.56 7.56
CA GLN A 103 -8.78 -15.08 6.41
C GLN A 103 -7.36 -15.57 6.76
N GLN A 104 -6.97 -15.52 8.03
CA GLN A 104 -5.65 -15.94 8.54
C GLN A 104 -4.49 -15.30 7.76
N LEU A 105 -4.58 -14.00 7.53
CA LEU A 105 -3.55 -13.21 6.87
C LEU A 105 -2.51 -12.73 7.88
N ASP A 106 -1.26 -12.66 7.42
CA ASP A 106 -0.25 -11.78 8.01
C ASP A 106 -0.43 -10.44 7.30
N TYR A 107 -1.00 -9.43 7.96
CA TYR A 107 -1.36 -8.18 7.31
C TYR A 107 -1.09 -6.95 8.17
N LYS A 108 -0.83 -5.82 7.51
CA LYS A 108 -0.80 -4.50 8.13
C LYS A 108 -1.57 -3.50 7.28
N ILE A 109 -2.27 -2.57 7.94
CA ILE A 109 -3.01 -1.49 7.30
C ILE A 109 -2.17 -0.22 7.29
N TYR A 110 -1.93 0.32 6.10
CA TYR A 110 -1.21 1.57 5.84
C TYR A 110 -2.20 2.64 5.39
N LEU A 111 -2.50 3.59 6.27
CA LEU A 111 -3.36 4.72 5.95
C LEU A 111 -2.51 5.87 5.44
N ILE A 112 -2.58 6.18 4.16
CA ILE A 112 -1.78 7.25 3.54
C ILE A 112 -2.59 8.54 3.54
N ASP A 113 -2.37 9.35 4.57
CA ASP A 113 -3.08 10.61 4.84
C ASP A 113 -2.55 11.75 3.96
N LEU A 114 -3.44 12.50 3.33
CA LEU A 114 -3.13 13.71 2.57
C LEU A 114 -3.96 14.86 3.09
N ASP A 115 -3.33 16.02 3.22
CA ASP A 115 -3.94 17.23 3.75
C ASP A 115 -5.10 17.78 2.89
N ASP A 116 -5.98 18.52 3.55
CA ASP A 116 -7.25 19.03 3.02
C ASP A 116 -7.05 20.11 1.96
N ASP A 117 -5.97 20.89 2.08
CA ASP A 117 -5.64 22.00 1.19
C ASP A 117 -5.07 21.57 -0.18
N ILE A 118 -4.70 20.29 -0.34
CA ILE A 118 -4.11 19.73 -1.57
C ILE A 118 -5.18 18.96 -2.35
N LEU A 119 -5.22 19.07 -3.68
CA LEU A 119 -6.11 18.23 -4.48
C LEU A 119 -5.79 16.74 -4.29
N PHE A 120 -6.78 15.96 -3.85
CA PHE A 120 -6.62 14.53 -3.63
C PHE A 120 -6.08 13.80 -4.85
N ASN A 121 -4.97 13.09 -4.68
CA ASN A 121 -4.31 12.34 -5.75
C ASN A 121 -4.19 10.87 -5.33
N ARG A 122 -5.22 10.08 -5.67
CA ARG A 122 -5.31 8.68 -5.25
C ARG A 122 -4.12 7.86 -5.75
N GLY A 123 -3.77 7.96 -7.03
CA GLY A 123 -2.65 7.21 -7.62
C GLY A 123 -1.31 7.48 -6.94
N LEU A 124 -1.02 8.74 -6.62
CA LEU A 124 0.16 9.12 -5.84
C LEU A 124 0.17 8.43 -4.48
N LEU A 125 -0.92 8.54 -3.70
CA LEU A 125 -1.02 7.96 -2.35
C LEU A 125 -0.88 6.43 -2.35
N LEU A 126 -1.38 5.74 -3.38
CA LEU A 126 -1.19 4.30 -3.52
C LEU A 126 0.29 3.94 -3.79
N ASN A 127 0.99 4.71 -4.63
CA ASN A 127 2.42 4.53 -4.86
C ASN A 127 3.24 4.79 -3.59
N VAL A 128 2.89 5.84 -2.83
CA VAL A 128 3.50 6.13 -1.52
C VAL A 128 3.36 4.92 -0.61
N GLY A 129 2.12 4.43 -0.42
CA GLY A 129 1.87 3.32 0.48
C GLY A 129 2.60 2.05 0.06
N PHE A 130 2.73 1.79 -1.24
CA PHE A 130 3.52 0.68 -1.76
C PHE A 130 5.01 0.81 -1.38
N LEU A 131 5.61 1.98 -1.60
CA LEU A 131 7.02 2.21 -1.32
C LEU A 131 7.31 2.16 0.18
N GLU A 132 6.52 2.81 1.02
CA GLU A 132 6.78 2.87 2.46
C GLU A 132 6.54 1.50 3.12
N SER A 133 5.44 0.81 2.80
CA SER A 133 5.20 -0.54 3.34
C SER A 133 6.26 -1.55 2.91
N SER A 134 6.80 -1.43 1.70
CA SER A 134 7.86 -2.30 1.19
C SER A 134 9.17 -2.23 1.98
N LYS A 135 9.40 -1.15 2.74
CA LYS A 135 10.61 -0.96 3.57
C LYS A 135 10.47 -1.63 4.93
N GLU A 136 9.27 -1.59 5.49
CA GLU A 136 8.99 -2.08 6.84
C GLU A 136 8.95 -3.61 6.88
N TYR A 137 8.34 -4.22 5.86
CA TYR A 137 8.15 -5.66 5.83
C TYR A 137 8.17 -6.19 4.41
N ASN A 138 8.69 -7.42 4.24
CA ASN A 138 8.76 -8.05 2.93
C ASN A 138 7.38 -8.61 2.54
N TYR A 139 6.44 -7.75 2.14
CA TYR A 139 5.10 -8.16 1.72
C TYR A 139 5.12 -8.89 0.38
N ASP A 140 4.30 -9.94 0.28
CA ASP A 140 4.10 -10.71 -0.95
C ASP A 140 2.98 -10.08 -1.81
N CYS A 141 2.04 -9.39 -1.15
CA CYS A 141 0.83 -8.86 -1.76
C CYS A 141 0.51 -7.44 -1.26
N TYR A 142 0.05 -6.60 -2.18
CA TYR A 142 -0.43 -5.25 -1.88
C TYR A 142 -1.88 -5.14 -2.31
N ILE A 143 -2.74 -4.72 -1.39
CA ILE A 143 -4.15 -4.46 -1.62
C ILE A 143 -4.34 -2.94 -1.59
N PHE A 144 -4.84 -2.38 -2.69
CA PHE A 144 -5.17 -0.96 -2.79
C PHE A 144 -6.66 -0.79 -2.53
N HIS A 145 -7.02 0.01 -1.53
CA HIS A 145 -8.36 -0.07 -0.94
C HIS A 145 -8.96 1.30 -0.63
N ASP A 146 -10.11 1.61 -1.21
CA ASP A 146 -10.87 2.81 -0.84
C ASP A 146 -11.47 2.67 0.58
N VAL A 147 -11.31 3.68 1.42
CA VAL A 147 -11.77 3.66 2.82
C VAL A 147 -13.29 3.54 2.96
N ASP A 148 -14.04 3.84 1.91
CA ASP A 148 -15.51 3.81 1.91
C ASP A 148 -16.11 2.53 1.30
N LEU A 149 -15.30 1.53 0.94
CA LEU A 149 -15.79 0.23 0.50
C LEU A 149 -15.68 -0.79 1.62
N LEU A 150 -16.76 -1.53 1.90
CA LEU A 150 -16.78 -2.58 2.93
C LEU A 150 -17.15 -3.90 2.25
N PRO A 151 -16.27 -4.93 2.26
CA PRO A 151 -16.56 -6.22 1.64
C PRO A 151 -17.69 -6.94 2.38
N GLU A 152 -18.63 -7.54 1.65
CA GLU A 152 -19.81 -8.18 2.24
C GLU A 152 -19.71 -9.71 2.32
N ASN A 153 -18.64 -10.32 1.80
CA ASN A 153 -18.44 -11.77 1.83
C ASN A 153 -16.96 -12.11 2.04
N ASP A 154 -16.63 -12.80 3.13
CA ASP A 154 -15.22 -13.10 3.47
C ASP A 154 -14.59 -14.26 2.69
N HIS A 155 -15.34 -14.90 1.79
CA HIS A 155 -14.79 -15.70 0.70
C HIS A 155 -14.09 -14.84 -0.38
N ASN A 156 -14.30 -13.52 -0.39
CA ASN A 156 -13.48 -12.61 -1.19
C ASN A 156 -12.11 -12.45 -0.52
N LEU A 157 -11.19 -13.36 -0.85
CA LEU A 157 -9.88 -13.42 -0.18
C LEU A 157 -9.03 -12.18 -0.49
N TYR A 158 -8.52 -11.50 0.52
CA TYR A 158 -7.61 -10.35 0.42
C TYR A 158 -6.17 -10.83 0.26
N ARG A 159 -5.92 -11.42 -0.91
CA ARG A 159 -4.70 -12.12 -1.30
C ARG A 159 -4.38 -11.82 -2.75
N CYS A 160 -3.13 -11.97 -3.16
CA CYS A 160 -2.73 -11.76 -4.54
C CYS A 160 -2.71 -13.08 -5.30
N SER A 161 -2.84 -12.99 -6.62
CA SER A 161 -2.75 -14.10 -7.56
C SER A 161 -1.72 -13.80 -8.66
N ASP A 162 -1.48 -14.76 -9.53
CA ASP A 162 -0.56 -14.63 -10.67
C ASP A 162 -0.98 -13.52 -11.65
N GLN A 163 -2.26 -13.17 -11.66
CA GLN A 163 -2.83 -12.03 -12.39
C GLN A 163 -3.30 -10.94 -11.41
N PRO A 164 -3.26 -9.65 -11.80
CA PRO A 164 -3.84 -8.56 -11.01
C PRO A 164 -5.32 -8.80 -10.72
N ARG A 165 -5.75 -8.59 -9.47
CA ARG A 165 -7.14 -8.85 -9.07
C ARG A 165 -7.93 -7.56 -8.95
N HIS A 166 -9.12 -7.54 -9.53
CA HIS A 166 -10.15 -6.53 -9.22
C HIS A 166 -11.15 -7.16 -8.25
N MET A 167 -11.22 -6.61 -7.04
CA MET A 167 -11.93 -7.24 -5.93
C MET A 167 -13.32 -6.65 -5.73
N SER A 168 -13.51 -5.35 -5.94
CA SER A 168 -14.81 -4.67 -5.82
C SER A 168 -15.63 -4.74 -7.11
N VAL A 169 -15.98 -5.95 -7.53
CA VAL A 169 -16.70 -6.21 -8.80
C VAL A 169 -18.16 -5.74 -8.73
N ALA A 170 -18.83 -6.01 -7.61
CA ALA A 170 -20.25 -5.73 -7.40
C ALA A 170 -20.44 -4.77 -6.21
N VAL A 171 -20.51 -3.46 -6.49
CA VAL A 171 -20.72 -2.44 -5.45
C VAL A 171 -22.19 -2.03 -5.40
N ASP A 172 -22.76 -1.89 -4.21
CA ASP A 172 -24.18 -1.55 -3.99
C ASP A 172 -24.62 -0.26 -4.70
N LYS A 173 -23.75 0.76 -4.74
CA LYS A 173 -23.95 2.02 -5.48
C LYS A 173 -24.23 1.81 -6.97
N PHE A 174 -23.72 0.73 -7.55
CA PHE A 174 -23.92 0.36 -8.95
C PHE A 174 -24.93 -0.79 -9.09
N ASN A 175 -25.82 -0.95 -8.11
CA ASN A 175 -26.79 -2.04 -8.04
C ASN A 175 -26.14 -3.42 -8.17
N TYR A 176 -24.95 -3.59 -7.56
CA TYR A 176 -24.19 -4.84 -7.62
C TYR A 176 -23.83 -5.28 -9.04
N LYS A 177 -23.67 -4.33 -9.97
CA LYS A 177 -23.23 -4.60 -11.34
C LYS A 177 -21.88 -3.96 -11.60
N LEU A 178 -21.04 -4.65 -12.36
CA LEU A 178 -19.78 -4.12 -12.85
C LEU A 178 -20.06 -2.92 -13.78
N PRO A 179 -19.58 -1.70 -13.47
CA PRO A 179 -19.90 -0.52 -14.28
C PRO A 179 -19.42 -0.62 -15.73
N TYR A 180 -18.21 -1.17 -15.94
CA TYR A 180 -17.63 -1.43 -17.25
C TYR A 180 -16.45 -2.40 -17.12
N VAL A 181 -16.12 -3.11 -18.21
CA VAL A 181 -15.17 -4.24 -18.17
C VAL A 181 -13.73 -3.88 -17.79
N SER A 182 -13.31 -2.64 -18.06
CA SER A 182 -11.96 -2.14 -17.79
C SER A 182 -11.77 -1.53 -16.40
N ILE A 183 -12.83 -1.47 -15.57
CA ILE A 183 -12.72 -0.87 -14.24
C ILE A 183 -11.74 -1.65 -13.35
N PHE A 184 -10.84 -0.91 -12.71
CA PHE A 184 -9.85 -1.43 -11.77
C PHE A 184 -9.77 -0.60 -10.46
N GLY A 185 -10.70 0.35 -10.29
CA GLY A 185 -10.84 1.19 -9.10
C GLY A 185 -11.56 0.48 -7.95
N GLY A 186 -11.73 1.20 -6.84
CA GLY A 186 -12.32 0.65 -5.62
C GLY A 186 -11.30 -0.17 -4.83
N VAL A 187 -11.33 -1.49 -5.00
CA VAL A 187 -10.42 -2.44 -4.33
C VAL A 187 -9.74 -3.35 -5.34
N SER A 188 -8.42 -3.40 -5.31
CA SER A 188 -7.61 -4.24 -6.18
C SER A 188 -6.40 -4.84 -5.45
N ALA A 189 -5.89 -5.96 -5.97
CA ALA A 189 -4.72 -6.66 -5.43
C ALA A 189 -3.65 -6.86 -6.50
N MET A 190 -2.40 -6.58 -6.17
CA MET A 190 -1.26 -6.84 -7.03
C MET A 190 -0.04 -7.32 -6.23
N THR A 191 0.72 -8.24 -6.80
CA THR A 191 2.02 -8.64 -6.24
C THR A 191 3.03 -7.51 -6.39
N LYS A 192 4.11 -7.56 -5.58
CA LYS A 192 5.24 -6.63 -5.71
C LYS A 192 5.73 -6.54 -7.16
N ASP A 193 5.93 -7.70 -7.79
CA ASP A 193 6.45 -7.79 -9.14
C ASP A 193 5.49 -7.21 -10.18
N GLN A 194 4.19 -7.46 -10.05
CA GLN A 194 3.18 -6.87 -10.95
C GLN A 194 3.21 -5.34 -10.89
N ILE A 195 3.31 -4.76 -9.69
CA ILE A 195 3.33 -3.29 -9.49
C ILE A 195 4.60 -2.70 -10.09
N LEU A 196 5.77 -3.29 -9.80
CA LEU A 196 7.05 -2.84 -10.34
C LEU A 196 7.09 -2.97 -11.87
N PHE A 197 6.52 -4.04 -12.43
CA PHE A 197 6.53 -4.30 -13.87
C PHE A 197 5.75 -3.25 -14.65
N VAL A 198 4.64 -2.74 -14.11
CA VAL A 198 3.86 -1.65 -14.73
C VAL A 198 4.31 -0.25 -14.32
N ASN A 199 5.37 -0.15 -13.52
CA ASN A 199 5.86 1.09 -12.93
C ASN A 199 4.76 1.83 -12.16
N GLY A 200 4.00 1.15 -11.28
CA GLY A 200 3.01 1.78 -10.39
C GLY A 200 1.87 2.55 -11.06
N PHE A 201 1.11 3.28 -10.25
CA PHE A 201 0.00 4.15 -10.68
C PHE A 201 0.49 5.48 -11.25
N SER A 202 -0.32 6.16 -12.06
CA SER A 202 -0.01 7.53 -12.50
C SER A 202 -0.10 8.54 -11.35
N ASN A 203 0.90 9.41 -11.21
CA ASN A 203 0.87 10.53 -10.25
C ASN A 203 0.16 11.78 -10.81
N LYS A 204 -0.41 11.75 -12.03
CA LYS A 204 -0.96 12.94 -12.72
C LYS A 204 -2.45 13.21 -12.45
N PHE A 205 -3.12 12.30 -11.77
CA PHE A 205 -4.56 12.38 -11.53
C PHE A 205 -4.88 13.09 -10.21
N SER A 206 -4.83 14.42 -10.23
CA SER A 206 -5.35 15.26 -9.13
C SER A 206 -6.85 15.50 -9.28
N GLY A 207 -7.63 15.16 -8.26
CA GLY A 207 -9.09 15.13 -8.32
C GLY A 207 -9.63 13.75 -8.71
N TRP A 208 -10.95 13.65 -8.85
CA TRP A 208 -11.59 12.34 -9.00
C TRP A 208 -11.46 11.73 -10.41
N GLY A 209 -10.98 10.50 -10.45
CA GLY A 209 -11.19 9.52 -11.51
C GLY A 209 -10.16 9.49 -12.64
N GLY A 210 -9.94 8.27 -13.17
CA GLY A 210 -9.18 7.97 -14.37
C GLY A 210 -7.79 7.38 -14.10
N GLU A 211 -7.31 7.40 -12.86
CA GLU A 211 -6.03 6.79 -12.47
C GLU A 211 -6.09 5.26 -12.49
N ASP A 212 -7.25 4.70 -12.16
CA ASP A 212 -7.56 3.28 -12.21
C ASP A 212 -7.71 2.77 -13.66
N ASP A 213 -8.35 3.58 -14.52
CA ASP A 213 -8.41 3.30 -15.97
C ASP A 213 -7.00 3.36 -16.61
N ASP A 214 -6.15 4.30 -16.17
CA ASP A 214 -4.75 4.37 -16.59
C ASP A 214 -3.98 3.12 -16.16
N MET A 215 -4.16 2.67 -14.90
CA MET A 215 -3.56 1.44 -14.40
C MET A 215 -4.03 0.22 -15.20
N PHE A 216 -5.32 0.09 -15.50
CA PHE A 216 -5.83 -0.98 -16.37
C PHE A 216 -5.12 -0.99 -17.73
N ASN A 217 -4.92 0.17 -18.35
CA ASN A 217 -4.20 0.26 -19.62
C ASN A 217 -2.74 -0.20 -19.51
N ARG A 218 -2.05 0.10 -18.40
CA ARG A 218 -0.69 -0.39 -18.15
C ARG A 218 -0.67 -1.90 -18.01
N LEU A 219 -1.57 -2.46 -17.19
CA LEU A 219 -1.70 -3.91 -17.01
C LEU A 219 -1.92 -4.60 -18.37
N LYS A 220 -2.88 -4.09 -19.15
CA LYS A 220 -3.18 -4.61 -20.49
C LYS A 220 -2.00 -4.51 -21.45
N PHE A 221 -1.26 -3.40 -21.44
CA PHE A 221 -0.06 -3.23 -22.26
C PHE A 221 1.02 -4.27 -21.94
N HIS A 222 1.10 -4.68 -20.68
CA HIS A 222 1.99 -5.73 -20.19
C HIS A 222 1.39 -7.14 -20.29
N ASN A 223 0.35 -7.33 -21.10
CA ASN A 223 -0.36 -8.61 -21.32
C ASN A 223 -0.90 -9.26 -20.03
N MET A 224 -1.17 -8.47 -18.99
CA MET A 224 -1.88 -8.94 -17.81
C MET A 224 -3.39 -8.83 -18.03
N THR A 225 -4.10 -9.80 -17.49
CA THR A 225 -5.56 -9.90 -17.51
C THR A 225 -6.10 -9.70 -16.11
N LEU A 226 -7.27 -9.08 -15.96
CA LEU A 226 -7.86 -8.89 -14.64
C LEU A 226 -8.50 -10.20 -14.17
N MET A 227 -8.08 -10.67 -12.99
CA MET A 227 -8.77 -11.73 -12.28
C MET A 227 -9.89 -11.13 -11.43
N ARG A 228 -11.09 -11.68 -11.56
CA ARG A 228 -12.29 -11.31 -10.78
C ARG A 228 -12.90 -12.59 -10.22
N SER A 229 -13.28 -12.56 -8.95
CA SER A 229 -14.10 -13.63 -8.36
C SER A 229 -15.56 -13.45 -8.82
N MET A 230 -16.40 -14.46 -8.60
CA MET A 230 -17.83 -14.38 -8.91
C MET A 230 -18.48 -13.16 -8.23
N ASP A 231 -19.47 -12.58 -8.89
CA ASP A 231 -20.08 -11.31 -8.47
C ASP A 231 -20.74 -11.39 -7.09
N ASP A 232 -21.25 -12.56 -6.68
CA ASP A 232 -21.87 -12.82 -5.38
C ASP A 232 -20.87 -12.87 -4.21
N VAL A 233 -19.62 -13.26 -4.49
CA VAL A 233 -18.50 -13.20 -3.54
C VAL A 233 -17.88 -11.81 -3.51
N SER A 234 -17.83 -11.12 -4.64
CA SER A 234 -17.13 -9.84 -4.82
C SER A 234 -18.01 -8.63 -4.52
N THR A 235 -18.90 -8.76 -3.54
CA THR A 235 -19.90 -7.75 -3.14
C THR A 235 -19.37 -6.75 -2.13
N TYR A 236 -19.69 -5.47 -2.32
CA TYR A 236 -19.25 -4.37 -1.46
C TYR A 236 -20.37 -3.38 -1.16
N LYS A 237 -20.41 -2.93 0.09
CA LYS A 237 -21.18 -1.78 0.54
C LYS A 237 -20.33 -0.51 0.43
N MET A 238 -20.84 0.52 -0.24
CA MET A 238 -20.22 1.84 -0.26
C MET A 238 -20.78 2.74 0.85
N LEU A 239 -19.91 3.31 1.68
CA LEU A 239 -20.27 4.37 2.63
C LEU A 239 -20.63 5.64 1.87
N LYS A 240 -21.79 6.23 2.18
CA LYS A 240 -22.29 7.40 1.48
C LYS A 240 -21.41 8.62 1.73
N HIS A 241 -21.02 9.32 0.67
CA HIS A 241 -20.27 10.56 0.75
C HIS A 241 -20.58 11.50 -0.42
N LYS A 242 -20.24 12.78 -0.26
CA LYS A 242 -20.23 13.73 -1.37
C LYS A 242 -19.12 13.35 -2.36
N GLN A 243 -19.44 13.28 -3.64
CA GLN A 243 -18.42 13.01 -4.66
C GLN A 243 -17.47 14.20 -4.82
N SER A 244 -16.18 13.91 -4.96
CA SER A 244 -15.16 14.91 -5.26
C SER A 244 -15.29 15.42 -6.71
N HIS A 245 -14.78 16.62 -6.97
CA HIS A 245 -14.77 17.18 -8.31
C HIS A 245 -13.93 16.31 -9.26
N PRO A 246 -14.45 15.93 -10.44
CA PRO A 246 -13.70 15.16 -11.42
C PRO A 246 -12.46 15.91 -11.90
N ASN A 247 -11.37 15.17 -12.16
CA ASN A 247 -10.21 15.76 -12.84
C ASN A 247 -10.62 16.16 -14.28
N PRO A 248 -10.58 17.45 -14.64
CA PRO A 248 -11.04 17.90 -15.97
C PRO A 248 -10.16 17.38 -17.11
N LYS A 249 -8.92 16.95 -16.82
CA LYS A 249 -7.96 16.43 -17.79
C LYS A 249 -7.96 14.90 -17.89
N ARG A 250 -8.77 14.18 -17.11
CA ARG A 250 -8.71 12.70 -16.98
C ARG A 250 -8.70 11.95 -18.31
N PHE A 251 -9.58 12.29 -19.25
CA PHE A 251 -9.66 11.61 -20.55
C PHE A 251 -8.42 11.87 -21.41
N LYS A 252 -7.86 13.08 -21.35
CA LYS A 252 -6.60 13.42 -22.03
C LYS A 252 -5.45 12.63 -21.41
N LEU A 253 -5.39 12.57 -20.07
CA LEU A 253 -4.38 11.82 -19.34
C LEU A 253 -4.43 10.34 -19.70
N ILE A 254 -5.59 9.69 -19.62
CA ILE A 254 -5.80 8.29 -20.03
C ILE A 254 -5.33 8.05 -21.47
N LYS A 255 -5.73 8.91 -22.43
CA LYS A 255 -5.34 8.78 -23.84
C LYS A 255 -3.82 8.88 -24.05
N THR A 256 -3.15 9.71 -23.25
CA THR A 256 -1.68 9.86 -23.30
C THR A 256 -0.92 8.88 -22.40
N GLY A 257 -1.65 8.20 -21.51
CA GLY A 257 -1.41 6.86 -20.96
C GLY A 257 0.01 6.35 -21.07
N MET A 258 0.13 5.49 -22.07
CA MET A 258 1.30 4.69 -22.36
C MET A 258 2.53 5.50 -22.77
N LYS A 259 2.37 6.74 -23.24
CA LYS A 259 3.51 7.59 -23.63
C LYS A 259 4.28 8.12 -22.42
N ARG A 260 3.65 8.17 -21.24
CA ARG A 260 4.22 8.81 -20.04
C ARG A 260 4.58 7.84 -18.92
N VAL A 261 4.30 6.54 -19.05
CA VAL A 261 4.47 5.52 -17.97
C VAL A 261 5.83 5.63 -17.28
N LYS A 262 6.93 5.79 -18.02
CA LYS A 262 8.29 5.88 -17.48
C LYS A 262 8.52 7.05 -16.51
N GLN A 263 7.85 8.19 -16.74
CA GLN A 263 8.10 9.45 -16.02
C GLN A 263 6.97 9.80 -15.03
N ASP A 264 5.78 9.25 -15.27
CA ASP A 264 4.53 9.66 -14.62
C ASP A 264 4.31 9.04 -13.25
N ALA A 265 4.86 7.84 -13.02
CA ALA A 265 4.75 7.17 -11.72
C ALA A 265 6.05 7.22 -10.90
N SER A 266 7.10 7.82 -11.47
CA SER A 266 8.41 7.87 -10.84
C SER A 266 8.35 8.74 -9.58
N ILE A 267 8.74 8.15 -8.45
CA ILE A 267 9.05 8.84 -7.21
C ILE A 267 10.56 8.70 -7.05
N THR A 268 11.29 9.82 -7.08
CA THR A 268 12.75 9.80 -7.00
C THR A 268 13.17 9.72 -5.53
N PRO A 269 13.76 8.60 -5.08
CA PRO A 269 14.18 8.47 -3.69
C PRO A 269 15.46 9.25 -3.45
N VAL A 270 15.54 9.91 -2.29
CA VAL A 270 16.74 10.53 -1.76
C VAL A 270 17.04 9.82 -0.44
N THR A 271 17.98 8.87 -0.49
CA THR A 271 18.21 7.91 0.60
C THR A 271 19.64 7.98 1.14
N LYS A 272 20.47 8.89 0.61
CA LYS A 272 21.87 9.04 1.00
C LYS A 272 22.23 10.50 1.14
N CYS A 273 23.13 10.78 2.07
CA CYS A 273 23.70 12.09 2.31
C CYS A 273 25.05 12.17 1.63
N ASP A 274 25.03 12.02 0.32
CA ASP A 274 26.21 11.91 -0.53
C ASP A 274 26.54 13.21 -1.26
N ASN A 275 25.88 14.31 -0.89
CA ASN A 275 25.98 15.63 -1.53
C ASN A 275 25.70 15.61 -3.04
N LYS A 276 25.08 14.55 -3.56
CA LYS A 276 24.72 14.46 -4.97
C LYS A 276 23.31 14.95 -5.19
N GLU A 277 23.13 15.74 -6.22
CA GLU A 277 21.83 16.26 -6.63
C GLU A 277 20.92 15.13 -7.15
N ARG A 278 19.64 15.18 -6.75
CA ARG A 278 18.56 14.34 -7.26
C ARG A 278 17.47 15.24 -7.82
N VAL A 279 17.01 14.93 -9.02
CA VAL A 279 16.01 15.75 -9.72
C VAL A 279 14.83 14.87 -10.12
N GLY A 280 13.63 15.30 -9.75
CA GLY A 280 12.41 14.54 -10.00
C GLY A 280 11.16 15.42 -9.93
N SER A 281 10.05 14.94 -10.50
CA SER A 281 8.74 15.60 -10.38
C SER A 281 8.05 15.33 -9.03
N VAL A 282 8.39 14.18 -8.44
CA VAL A 282 8.06 13.79 -7.07
C VAL A 282 9.35 13.25 -6.46
N LEU A 283 9.79 13.81 -5.34
CA LEU A 283 10.91 13.27 -4.56
C LEU A 283 10.43 12.76 -3.22
N ASN A 284 11.07 11.71 -2.73
CA ASN A 284 10.87 11.17 -1.39
C ASN A 284 12.20 11.24 -0.65
N VAL A 285 12.31 12.15 0.31
CA VAL A 285 13.47 12.25 1.18
C VAL A 285 13.26 11.29 2.33
N ASP A 286 14.10 10.26 2.36
CA ASP A 286 13.93 9.11 3.23
C ASP A 286 14.99 9.12 4.33
N PHE A 287 14.62 9.69 5.48
CA PHE A 287 15.52 9.76 6.63
C PHE A 287 15.74 8.39 7.28
N MET A 288 14.85 7.41 7.04
CA MET A 288 15.01 6.03 7.50
C MET A 288 16.16 5.34 6.77
N GLU A 289 16.16 5.40 5.44
CA GLU A 289 17.19 4.74 4.63
C GLU A 289 18.54 5.48 4.74
N MET A 290 18.53 6.81 4.96
CA MET A 290 19.75 7.57 5.26
C MET A 290 20.41 7.11 6.55
N ASN A 291 19.61 6.80 7.58
CA ASN A 291 20.04 6.26 8.87
C ASN A 291 21.17 7.07 9.57
N GLN A 292 21.23 8.39 9.35
CA GLN A 292 22.21 9.30 9.97
C GLN A 292 21.74 10.76 9.82
N PRO A 293 22.10 11.68 10.74
CA PRO A 293 21.78 13.12 10.63
C PRO A 293 22.20 13.76 9.31
N CYS A 294 21.22 14.34 8.60
CA CYS A 294 21.44 15.00 7.32
C CYS A 294 20.52 16.21 7.13
N ASN A 295 21.07 17.25 6.51
CA ASN A 295 20.32 18.39 6.02
C ASN A 295 20.18 18.31 4.50
N CYS A 296 18.96 18.49 4.02
CA CYS A 296 18.61 18.42 2.62
C CYS A 296 18.18 19.79 2.11
N GLU A 297 18.93 20.34 1.17
CA GLU A 297 18.55 21.54 0.42
C GLU A 297 17.58 21.15 -0.70
N VAL A 298 16.48 21.88 -0.82
CA VAL A 298 15.42 21.67 -1.82
C VAL A 298 15.21 22.92 -2.65
N LYS A 299 15.23 22.77 -3.96
CA LYS A 299 15.08 23.84 -4.96
C LYS A 299 14.01 23.48 -5.97
N PRO A 300 12.84 24.17 -5.98
CA PRO A 300 11.89 24.03 -7.08
C PRO A 300 12.48 24.65 -8.35
N LEU A 301 12.39 23.94 -9.48
CA LEU A 301 12.84 24.46 -10.79
C LEU A 301 11.68 25.10 -11.57
N PHE A 302 10.72 25.70 -10.84
CA PHE A 302 9.49 26.24 -11.37
C PHE A 302 8.88 27.36 -10.51
N ASN A 303 7.87 28.03 -11.06
CA ASN A 303 7.03 28.99 -10.35
C ASN A 303 5.65 28.37 -10.11
N GLY A 304 5.15 28.40 -8.88
CA GLY A 304 3.85 27.82 -8.56
C GLY A 304 3.72 27.38 -7.11
N GLN A 305 3.08 26.23 -6.89
CA GLN A 305 2.84 25.67 -5.57
C GLN A 305 3.69 24.41 -5.36
N LEU A 306 4.51 24.42 -4.31
CA LEU A 306 5.32 23.29 -3.85
C LEU A 306 4.69 22.70 -2.59
N VAL A 307 4.59 21.38 -2.53
CA VAL A 307 3.97 20.64 -1.44
C VAL A 307 5.03 19.82 -0.73
N PHE A 308 5.07 19.92 0.59
CA PHE A 308 5.79 19.00 1.47
C PHE A 308 4.75 18.17 2.22
N ALA A 309 4.77 16.84 2.09
CA ALA A 309 3.80 15.94 2.73
C ALA A 309 4.51 14.78 3.44
N SER A 310 4.08 14.48 4.66
CA SER A 310 4.50 13.31 5.41
C SER A 310 3.79 12.06 4.88
N ASN A 311 4.51 10.94 4.83
CA ASN A 311 3.90 9.63 4.59
C ASN A 311 3.45 9.06 5.94
N VAL A 312 2.30 9.51 6.44
CA VAL A 312 1.84 9.13 7.79
C VAL A 312 1.42 7.66 7.82
N ILE A 313 1.77 6.95 8.89
CA ILE A 313 1.21 5.65 9.28
C ILE A 313 0.45 5.90 10.59
N LEU A 314 -0.72 5.25 10.79
CA LEU A 314 -1.66 5.46 11.90
C LEU A 314 -1.10 5.27 13.33
N TYR A 315 0.16 4.87 13.49
CA TYR A 315 0.75 4.43 14.76
C TYR A 315 1.97 5.28 15.14
N ASP A 316 2.26 5.33 16.44
CA ASP A 316 3.18 6.27 17.08
C ASP A 316 4.54 6.40 16.36
N CYS A 317 4.93 7.65 16.08
CA CYS A 317 6.23 8.02 15.57
C CYS A 317 7.00 8.89 16.59
N TYR A 318 8.34 8.91 16.48
CA TYR A 318 9.20 9.52 17.52
C TYR A 318 10.15 10.60 17.00
N SER A 319 10.54 10.59 15.73
CA SER A 319 11.35 11.65 15.12
C SER A 319 10.45 12.81 14.69
N ASN A 320 10.95 14.06 14.65
CA ASN A 320 10.30 15.15 13.92
C ASN A 320 11.05 15.41 12.62
N ILE A 321 10.33 15.84 11.57
CA ILE A 321 10.92 16.45 10.38
C ILE A 321 10.64 17.95 10.41
N THR A 322 11.67 18.76 10.19
CA THR A 322 11.56 20.20 10.07
C THR A 322 11.82 20.63 8.63
N VAL A 323 10.95 21.46 8.08
CA VAL A 323 11.09 22.15 6.79
C VAL A 323 11.18 23.65 7.06
N ARG A 324 12.29 24.27 6.64
CA ARG A 324 12.54 25.71 6.81
C ARG A 324 12.71 26.36 5.45
N ARG A 325 12.02 27.49 5.23
CA ARG A 325 12.18 28.30 4.02
C ARG A 325 13.34 29.29 4.19
N SER A 326 14.38 29.21 3.37
CA SER A 326 15.64 29.94 3.58
C SER A 326 15.54 31.46 3.38
N ASP A 327 14.58 31.95 2.57
CA ASP A 327 14.35 33.39 2.35
C ASP A 327 13.43 34.02 3.42
N ARG A 328 12.83 33.23 4.30
CA ARG A 328 11.96 33.69 5.39
C ARG A 328 12.16 32.82 6.64
N ASN A 329 13.11 33.19 7.50
CA ASN A 329 13.49 32.40 8.68
C ASN A 329 12.32 32.03 9.60
N ASP A 330 11.24 32.81 9.65
CA ASP A 330 10.06 32.53 10.49
C ASP A 330 9.07 31.53 9.84
N ASP A 331 9.26 31.13 8.58
CA ASP A 331 8.37 30.22 7.85
C ASP A 331 8.87 28.77 7.96
N THR A 332 8.71 28.22 9.16
CA THR A 332 9.06 26.83 9.51
C THR A 332 7.80 25.95 9.56
N PHE A 333 7.95 24.70 9.16
CA PHE A 333 6.93 23.67 9.24
C PHE A 333 7.53 22.42 9.83
N ALA A 334 6.95 21.93 10.93
CA ALA A 334 7.40 20.72 11.59
C ALA A 334 6.33 19.64 11.47
N ILE A 335 6.74 18.45 11.06
CA ILE A 335 5.94 17.24 11.12
C ILE A 335 6.31 16.55 12.44
N SER A 336 5.46 16.72 13.44
CA SER A 336 5.64 16.19 14.80
C SER A 336 4.65 15.10 15.15
N CYS A 337 5.06 14.23 16.08
CA CYS A 337 4.29 13.10 16.55
C CYS A 337 3.93 13.23 18.04
N PRO A 338 2.67 12.98 18.47
CA PRO A 338 1.49 12.66 17.66
C PRO A 338 0.81 13.91 17.04
N LYS A 339 0.13 13.70 15.91
CA LYS A 339 -0.35 14.65 14.88
C LYS A 339 -0.61 16.11 15.30
N GLN A 340 0.13 17.05 14.68
CA GLN A 340 -0.34 18.43 14.48
C GLN A 340 -0.56 18.78 12.99
N TYR A 341 0.33 18.37 12.08
CA TYR A 341 0.19 18.62 10.65
C TYR A 341 0.83 17.50 9.82
N THR A 342 0.24 17.17 8.66
CA THR A 342 0.71 16.10 7.77
C THR A 342 1.24 16.62 6.44
N SER A 343 0.98 17.88 6.09
CA SER A 343 1.61 18.53 4.94
C SER A 343 1.66 20.06 5.08
N LYS A 344 2.34 20.73 4.14
CA LYS A 344 2.21 22.17 3.92
C LYS A 344 2.45 22.53 2.47
N VAL A 345 1.70 23.52 1.98
CA VAL A 345 1.82 24.08 0.63
C VAL A 345 2.50 25.45 0.68
N TYR A 346 3.50 25.65 -0.17
CA TYR A 346 4.24 26.90 -0.31
C TYR A 346 4.07 27.48 -1.71
N SER A 347 3.87 28.80 -1.80
CA SER A 347 4.02 29.53 -3.06
C SER A 347 5.51 29.79 -3.31
N VAL A 348 6.02 29.31 -4.44
CA VAL A 348 7.45 29.26 -4.78
C VAL A 348 7.75 29.85 -6.15
N SER A 349 9.00 30.25 -6.32
CA SER A 349 9.63 30.57 -7.60
C SER A 349 10.92 29.77 -7.77
N ASN A 350 11.51 29.81 -8.96
CA ASN A 350 12.78 29.13 -9.27
C ASN A 350 14.01 29.60 -8.46
N ILE A 351 13.87 30.62 -7.62
CA ILE A 351 14.89 31.10 -6.68
C ILE A 351 14.61 30.73 -5.23
N SER A 352 13.44 30.11 -4.95
CA SER A 352 13.10 29.66 -3.60
C SER A 352 14.02 28.53 -3.16
N VAL A 353 14.39 28.51 -1.89
CA VAL A 353 15.25 27.46 -1.30
C VAL A 353 14.64 27.03 0.01
N PHE A 354 14.61 25.73 0.25
CA PHE A 354 14.17 25.14 1.51
C PHE A 354 15.26 24.22 2.06
N GLU A 355 15.29 24.10 3.38
CA GLU A 355 16.12 23.17 4.11
C GLU A 355 15.20 22.20 4.85
N ILE A 356 15.49 20.90 4.73
CA ILE A 356 14.79 19.85 5.47
C ILE A 356 15.79 19.10 6.34
N SER A 357 15.42 18.86 7.59
CA SER A 357 16.20 18.05 8.53
C SER A 357 15.28 17.16 9.38
N SER A 358 15.86 16.15 10.03
CA SER A 358 15.19 15.26 10.97
C SER A 358 15.99 15.19 12.28
N ASP A 359 15.30 15.01 13.42
CA ASP A 359 15.91 15.07 14.75
C ASP A 359 16.58 13.74 15.21
N TYR A 360 16.50 12.66 14.41
CA TYR A 360 17.13 11.34 14.66
C TYR A 360 17.06 10.83 16.12
N LEU A 361 15.88 10.91 16.74
CA LEU A 361 15.67 10.38 18.09
C LEU A 361 15.66 8.84 18.08
N THR A 362 16.47 8.20 18.94
CA THR A 362 16.53 6.75 19.14
C THR A 362 15.99 6.39 20.54
N ARG A 363 15.10 5.39 20.64
CA ARG A 363 14.58 4.89 21.92
C ARG A 363 14.99 3.43 22.15
N THR A 364 15.23 3.05 23.41
CA THR A 364 15.55 1.67 23.78
C THR A 364 14.33 0.76 23.56
N GLY A 365 14.47 -0.21 22.64
CA GLY A 365 13.42 -1.17 22.27
C GLY A 365 12.58 -0.80 21.04
N ASP A 366 12.98 0.21 20.26
CA ASP A 366 12.26 0.68 19.07
C ASP A 366 12.47 -0.23 17.85
N THR A 367 11.38 -0.75 17.27
CA THR A 367 11.40 -1.46 15.99
C THR A 367 10.37 -0.86 15.02
N GLY A 368 10.47 0.45 14.77
CA GLY A 368 10.52 1.00 13.41
C GLY A 368 9.32 1.82 12.91
N PHE A 369 9.51 3.14 12.83
CA PHE A 369 9.48 3.92 11.57
C PHE A 369 10.13 5.30 11.77
N HIS A 370 11.08 5.64 10.90
CA HIS A 370 11.72 6.97 10.84
C HIS A 370 11.17 7.69 9.61
N GLN A 371 10.62 8.88 9.82
CA GLN A 371 9.76 9.56 8.84
C GLN A 371 10.44 9.76 7.46
N SER A 372 9.63 9.71 6.40
CA SER A 372 9.98 10.18 5.07
C SER A 372 9.08 11.36 4.68
N ILE A 373 9.60 12.27 3.86
CA ILE A 373 8.87 13.44 3.38
C ILE A 373 8.84 13.46 1.86
N GLN A 374 7.64 13.59 1.31
CA GLN A 374 7.42 13.76 -0.11
C GLN A 374 7.36 15.22 -0.49
N ILE A 375 7.95 15.49 -1.65
CA ILE A 375 8.07 16.83 -2.21
C ILE A 375 7.58 16.77 -3.64
N PHE A 376 6.52 17.51 -3.94
CA PHE A 376 5.92 17.52 -5.26
C PHE A 376 5.26 18.87 -5.59
N GLN A 377 5.04 19.10 -6.88
CA GLN A 377 4.31 20.26 -7.37
C GLN A 377 2.80 20.03 -7.33
N ASP A 378 2.03 21.00 -6.81
CA ASP A 378 0.56 20.94 -6.89
C ASP A 378 0.08 21.07 -8.35
N LYS A 379 -0.99 20.34 -8.71
CA LYS A 379 -1.75 20.42 -9.99
C LYS A 379 -1.02 20.08 -11.31
N SER A 380 0.30 19.99 -11.37
CA SER A 380 1.05 19.79 -12.64
C SER A 380 1.91 18.52 -12.63
N PHE A 381 2.71 18.28 -11.59
CA PHE A 381 3.70 17.18 -11.53
C PHE A 381 4.64 17.11 -12.76
N ILE A 382 4.65 18.10 -13.66
CA ILE A 382 5.43 18.09 -14.91
C ILE A 382 6.79 18.73 -14.68
N GLU A 383 6.87 19.64 -13.73
CA GLU A 383 8.08 20.40 -13.45
C GLU A 383 8.91 19.69 -12.39
N TYR A 384 10.20 20.01 -12.38
CA TYR A 384 11.19 19.31 -11.59
C TYR A 384 11.52 20.05 -10.31
N ILE A 385 11.88 19.27 -9.30
CA ILE A 385 12.41 19.71 -8.02
C ILE A 385 13.80 19.11 -7.92
N SER A 386 14.75 19.86 -7.39
CA SER A 386 16.08 19.41 -7.06
C SER A 386 16.21 19.25 -5.55
N VAL A 387 16.81 18.15 -5.10
CA VAL A 387 17.16 17.91 -3.71
C VAL A 387 18.62 17.50 -3.62
N ARG A 388 19.34 18.05 -2.65
CA ARG A 388 20.71 17.68 -2.31
C ARG A 388 20.86 17.55 -0.81
N CYS A 389 21.25 16.37 -0.34
CA CYS A 389 21.45 16.11 1.08
C CYS A 389 22.93 15.97 1.43
N SER A 390 23.36 16.69 2.46
CA SER A 390 24.71 16.67 3.00
C SER A 390 24.68 16.31 4.48
N GLN A 391 25.79 15.74 4.97
CA GLN A 391 26.00 15.57 6.41
C GLN A 391 26.11 16.95 7.07
N ASN A 392 25.64 17.06 8.31
CA ASN A 392 25.83 18.26 9.10
C ASN A 392 27.32 18.37 9.44
N GLU A 393 28.02 19.32 8.82
CA GLU A 393 29.33 19.75 9.31
C GLU A 393 29.09 20.61 10.55
N ASP A 394 29.04 20.01 11.73
CA ASP A 394 29.18 20.79 12.97
C ASP A 394 29.87 20.01 14.10
N ILE A 395 31.05 20.53 14.46
CA ILE A 395 31.73 20.53 15.76
C ILE A 395 32.31 19.18 16.25
N ASP A 396 33.44 18.78 15.68
CA ASP A 396 34.53 18.21 16.49
C ASP A 396 35.69 19.22 16.56
N SER A 397 35.46 20.31 17.28
CA SER A 397 36.52 21.19 17.77
C SER A 397 36.82 20.85 19.24
N THR A 398 36.95 19.56 19.56
CA THR A 398 37.57 19.16 20.82
C THR A 398 39.08 19.29 20.66
N THR A 399 39.55 20.50 20.94
CA THR A 399 40.97 20.82 21.20
C THR A 399 41.64 19.70 22.01
N SER A 400 42.55 18.97 21.37
CA SER A 400 43.51 18.11 22.07
C SER A 400 44.90 18.75 21.93
N PRO A 401 45.64 19.00 23.03
CA PRO A 401 46.85 19.80 23.00
C PRO A 401 47.99 19.05 22.30
N THR A 402 48.57 19.70 21.30
CA THR A 402 49.76 19.27 20.58
C THR A 402 50.96 19.16 21.53
N ILE A 403 51.51 17.96 21.70
CA ILE A 403 52.88 17.75 22.23
C ILE A 403 53.81 17.56 21.02
N PRO A 404 54.93 18.31 20.91
CA PRO A 404 55.82 18.24 19.77
C PRO A 404 56.75 17.02 19.88
N ILE A 405 56.77 16.18 18.84
CA ILE A 405 57.78 15.12 18.68
C ILE A 405 58.61 15.42 17.42
N THR A 406 59.91 15.55 17.65
CA THR A 406 61.02 15.74 16.73
C THR A 406 61.06 14.66 15.63
N PRO A 407 61.45 14.98 14.37
CA PRO A 407 61.49 13.98 13.30
C PRO A 407 62.81 13.18 13.33
N PRO A 408 62.79 11.86 13.05
CA PRO A 408 64.00 11.15 12.66
C PRO A 408 64.19 11.15 11.13
N ARG A 409 65.46 11.02 10.79
CA ARG A 409 66.10 11.13 9.48
C ARG A 409 65.57 10.19 8.41
N ILE A 410 65.63 10.71 7.19
CA ILE A 410 65.64 10.00 5.90
C ILE A 410 66.85 9.05 5.85
N SER A 411 66.62 7.82 5.40
CA SER A 411 67.64 6.95 4.81
C SER A 411 67.10 6.34 3.51
N ASP A 412 67.82 6.60 2.42
CA ASP A 412 67.61 6.05 1.08
C ASP A 412 67.66 4.52 1.03
N THR A 413 66.89 3.93 0.10
CA THR A 413 67.06 2.66 -0.66
C THR A 413 65.68 2.30 -1.25
N SER A 414 65.46 1.67 -2.40
CA SER A 414 66.24 1.11 -3.51
C SER A 414 65.31 1.08 -4.73
N SER A 415 65.85 1.19 -5.94
CA SER A 415 65.14 1.20 -7.24
C SER A 415 64.45 -0.11 -7.66
N ASP A 416 64.37 -1.13 -6.79
CA ASP A 416 63.89 -2.46 -7.17
C ASP A 416 62.36 -2.65 -7.06
N GLY A 417 61.67 -1.79 -6.32
CA GLY A 417 60.21 -1.88 -6.14
C GLY A 417 59.39 -1.44 -7.36
N LEU A 418 59.93 -0.53 -8.18
CA LEU A 418 59.23 0.02 -9.33
C LEU A 418 59.15 -0.97 -10.51
N ILE A 419 60.19 -1.80 -10.68
CA ILE A 419 60.25 -2.81 -11.75
C ILE A 419 59.29 -3.97 -11.44
N ILE A 420 59.22 -4.40 -10.19
CA ILE A 420 58.28 -5.47 -9.77
C ILE A 420 56.83 -5.02 -9.92
N GLY A 421 56.52 -3.76 -9.57
CA GLY A 421 55.17 -3.19 -9.75
C GLY A 421 54.72 -3.12 -11.22
N LEU A 422 55.62 -2.78 -12.13
CA LEU A 422 55.31 -2.72 -13.57
C LEU A 422 55.12 -4.11 -14.19
N VAL A 423 55.88 -5.11 -13.75
CA VAL A 423 55.71 -6.50 -14.21
C VAL A 423 54.38 -7.10 -13.73
N ILE A 424 53.99 -6.87 -12.48
CA ILE A 424 52.71 -7.33 -11.94
C ILE A 424 51.53 -6.65 -12.65
N CYS A 425 51.63 -5.34 -12.91
CA CYS A 425 50.62 -4.61 -13.65
C CYS A 425 50.46 -5.14 -15.10
N GLY A 426 51.58 -5.44 -15.77
CA GLY A 426 51.56 -6.03 -17.12
C GLY A 426 50.89 -7.41 -17.18
N ILE A 427 51.16 -8.28 -16.19
CA ILE A 427 50.55 -9.63 -16.11
C ILE A 427 49.04 -9.56 -15.86
N LEU A 428 48.60 -8.62 -15.01
CA LEU A 428 47.18 -8.41 -14.72
C LEU A 428 46.42 -7.88 -15.95
N ILE A 429 47.03 -6.96 -16.70
CA ILE A 429 46.45 -6.43 -17.95
C ILE A 429 46.34 -7.53 -19.01
N ALA A 430 47.38 -8.37 -19.17
CA ALA A 430 47.35 -9.48 -20.12
C ALA A 430 46.26 -10.50 -19.79
N SER A 431 46.07 -10.79 -18.50
CA SER A 431 45.02 -11.70 -18.02
C SER A 431 43.61 -11.14 -18.26
N LEU A 432 43.42 -9.83 -18.06
CA LEU A 432 42.15 -9.17 -18.36
C LEU A 432 41.82 -9.18 -19.86
N ILE A 433 42.82 -8.96 -20.73
CA ILE A 433 42.65 -9.03 -22.18
C ILE A 433 42.26 -10.46 -22.62
N CYS A 434 42.89 -11.49 -22.07
CA CYS A 434 42.52 -12.89 -22.36
C CYS A 434 41.08 -13.21 -21.97
N VAL A 435 40.59 -12.70 -20.83
CA VAL A 435 39.20 -12.89 -20.39
C VAL A 435 38.23 -12.18 -21.33
N ILE A 436 38.53 -10.94 -21.72
CA ILE A 436 37.68 -10.16 -22.64
C ILE A 436 37.61 -10.82 -24.03
N VAL A 437 38.75 -11.32 -24.55
CA VAL A 437 38.78 -12.07 -25.81
C VAL A 437 38.00 -13.37 -25.69
N GLY A 438 38.12 -14.11 -24.58
CA GLY A 438 37.35 -15.33 -24.31
C GLY A 438 35.83 -15.09 -24.30
N ILE A 439 35.38 -14.04 -23.62
CA ILE A 439 33.95 -13.65 -23.59
C ILE A 439 33.46 -13.24 -24.99
N SER A 440 34.28 -12.52 -25.75
CA SER A 440 33.95 -12.08 -27.11
C SER A 440 33.82 -13.27 -28.06
N VAL A 441 34.74 -14.24 -28.00
CA VAL A 441 34.69 -15.48 -28.79
C VAL A 441 33.48 -16.32 -28.40
N HIS A 442 33.13 -16.40 -27.11
CA HIS A 442 31.93 -17.11 -26.65
C HIS A 442 30.65 -16.49 -27.19
N PHE A 443 30.54 -15.15 -27.19
CA PHE A 443 29.40 -14.43 -27.77
C PHE A 443 29.29 -14.62 -29.28
N ILE A 444 30.42 -14.61 -30.00
CA ILE A 444 30.44 -14.85 -31.45
C ILE A 444 29.97 -16.29 -31.76
N ARG A 445 30.45 -17.30 -31.04
CA ARG A 445 30.03 -18.70 -31.24
C ARG A 445 28.55 -18.94 -30.91
N ASN A 446 28.01 -18.27 -29.89
CA ASN A 446 26.57 -18.37 -29.58
C ASN A 446 25.70 -17.69 -30.65
N LYS A 447 26.18 -16.61 -31.27
CA LYS A 447 25.47 -15.91 -32.34
C LYS A 447 25.46 -16.69 -33.65
N GLU A 448 26.53 -17.43 -33.96
CA GLU A 448 26.57 -18.32 -35.12
C GLU A 448 25.62 -19.51 -34.94
N ARG A 449 25.55 -20.08 -33.73
CA ARG A 449 24.63 -21.18 -33.40
C ARG A 449 23.14 -20.78 -33.49
N SER A 450 22.77 -19.56 -33.08
CA SER A 450 21.39 -19.07 -33.24
C SER A 450 21.00 -18.86 -34.71
N ASN A 451 21.96 -18.50 -35.57
CA ASN A 451 21.71 -18.27 -36.98
C ASN A 451 21.58 -19.59 -37.78
N GLU A 452 22.18 -20.69 -37.31
CA GLU A 452 21.96 -22.02 -37.89
C GLU A 452 20.59 -22.60 -37.53
N GLU A 453 20.10 -22.40 -36.29
CA GLU A 453 18.77 -22.84 -35.85
C GLU A 453 17.60 -22.10 -36.55
N GLU A 454 17.84 -20.91 -37.09
CA GLU A 454 16.84 -20.14 -37.85
C GLU A 454 16.77 -20.56 -39.33
N LYS A 455 17.82 -21.21 -39.86
CA LYS A 455 17.90 -21.62 -41.27
C LYS A 455 17.25 -22.97 -41.58
N GLU A 456 16.91 -23.76 -40.55
CA GLU A 456 16.36 -25.12 -40.69
C GLU A 456 14.82 -25.19 -40.58
N ARG A 457 14.14 -24.05 -40.37
CA ARG A 457 12.67 -24.02 -40.28
C ARG A 457 12.02 -24.00 -41.67
N ARG A 458 11.49 -25.16 -42.08
CA ARG A 458 10.70 -25.38 -43.30
C ARG A 458 9.29 -24.74 -43.14
N PRO A 459 8.72 -24.06 -44.15
CA PRO A 459 7.38 -23.47 -44.02
C PRO A 459 6.27 -24.52 -44.24
N GLU A 460 5.30 -24.56 -43.33
CA GLU A 460 4.04 -25.31 -43.48
C GLU A 460 3.07 -24.60 -44.45
N PRO A 461 2.17 -25.33 -45.14
CA PRO A 461 1.36 -24.78 -46.21
C PRO A 461 0.16 -23.97 -45.71
N THR A 462 -0.06 -22.83 -46.36
CA THR A 462 -1.21 -21.94 -46.17
C THR A 462 -2.48 -22.58 -46.70
N ILE A 463 -3.47 -22.84 -45.82
CA ILE A 463 -4.84 -23.18 -46.21
C ILE A 463 -5.65 -21.87 -46.30
N ALA A 464 -6.28 -21.64 -47.46
CA ALA A 464 -7.09 -20.47 -47.74
C ALA A 464 -8.43 -20.50 -46.97
N MET A 465 -8.84 -19.33 -46.47
CA MET A 465 -10.16 -19.09 -45.86
C MET A 465 -11.28 -19.21 -46.92
N SER A 466 -12.23 -20.11 -46.67
CA SER A 466 -13.60 -19.96 -47.18
C SER A 466 -14.60 -20.23 -46.06
N SER A 467 -15.39 -19.18 -45.76
CA SER A 467 -16.73 -19.17 -45.13
C SER A 467 -16.96 -20.01 -43.87
N ILE A 468 -17.05 -19.34 -42.72
CA ILE A 468 -17.68 -19.87 -41.50
C ILE A 468 -18.98 -19.08 -41.23
N PRO A 469 -20.13 -19.75 -41.06
CA PRO A 469 -21.37 -19.17 -40.56
C PRO A 469 -21.37 -19.02 -39.03
N ASP A 470 -22.22 -18.14 -38.51
CA ASP A 470 -22.43 -17.81 -37.08
C ASP A 470 -22.24 -18.98 -36.09
N PRO A 471 -21.55 -18.78 -34.95
CA PRO A 471 -21.61 -19.73 -33.86
C PRO A 471 -22.71 -19.37 -32.86
N GLN A 472 -23.69 -20.28 -32.81
CA GLN A 472 -24.57 -20.48 -31.68
C GLN A 472 -23.80 -20.82 -30.39
N THR A 473 -24.46 -20.49 -29.29
CA THR A 473 -24.32 -21.05 -27.93
C THR A 473 -23.62 -22.41 -27.84
N SER A 474 -22.55 -22.49 -27.05
CA SER A 474 -21.98 -23.74 -26.51
C SER A 474 -21.29 -23.42 -25.18
N SER A 475 -21.97 -23.68 -24.07
CA SER A 475 -21.82 -24.86 -23.20
C SER A 475 -20.61 -24.75 -22.25
N TYR A 476 -20.90 -24.30 -21.03
CA TYR A 476 -19.98 -24.38 -19.90
C TYR A 476 -19.88 -25.84 -19.47
N THR A 477 -18.66 -26.37 -19.43
CA THR A 477 -18.37 -27.66 -18.80
C THR A 477 -18.55 -27.50 -17.29
N THR A 478 -19.66 -27.99 -16.79
CA THR A 478 -19.90 -28.22 -15.36
C THR A 478 -18.89 -29.25 -14.86
N LEU A 479 -17.93 -28.83 -14.04
CA LEU A 479 -17.20 -29.76 -13.19
C LEU A 479 -18.12 -30.12 -12.02
N VAL A 480 -18.79 -31.26 -12.17
CA VAL A 480 -19.57 -31.92 -11.12
C VAL A 480 -18.60 -32.32 -10.01
N ALA A 481 -18.90 -31.89 -8.79
CA ALA A 481 -18.28 -32.37 -7.58
C ALA A 481 -18.62 -33.86 -7.41
N GLY A 482 -17.64 -34.71 -7.68
CA GLY A 482 -17.74 -36.15 -7.47
C GLY A 482 -16.34 -36.76 -7.43
N GLU A 483 -16.02 -37.37 -6.30
CA GLU A 483 -14.90 -38.31 -6.10
C GLU A 483 -13.49 -37.73 -5.99
N ILE A 484 -13.19 -37.12 -4.82
CA ILE A 484 -11.93 -37.39 -4.11
C ILE A 484 -12.27 -37.64 -2.64
N ASN A 485 -12.79 -38.82 -2.34
CA ASN A 485 -12.74 -39.41 -1.01
C ASN A 485 -11.54 -40.35 -0.98
N ASN A 486 -10.51 -39.96 -0.22
CA ASN A 486 -9.59 -40.80 0.57
C ASN A 486 -8.28 -40.04 0.84
N ALA A 487 -8.35 -39.09 1.77
CA ALA A 487 -7.19 -38.65 2.52
C ALA A 487 -7.61 -38.58 3.99
N ALA A 488 -7.00 -39.47 4.78
CA ALA A 488 -7.21 -39.77 6.18
C ALA A 488 -7.92 -38.70 7.03
N GLU A 489 -9.00 -39.12 7.70
CA GLU A 489 -9.52 -38.51 8.93
C GLU A 489 -8.42 -38.50 10.01
N GLY A 490 -7.57 -37.49 9.97
CA GLY A 490 -6.84 -37.01 11.14
C GLY A 490 -7.74 -36.01 11.86
N SER A 491 -8.40 -36.47 12.92
CA SER A 491 -9.17 -35.63 13.84
C SER A 491 -8.32 -34.47 14.37
N TYR A 492 -8.44 -33.29 13.75
CA TYR A 492 -7.91 -32.03 14.27
C TYR A 492 -8.89 -31.49 15.32
N THR A 493 -8.86 -32.07 16.51
CA THR A 493 -9.58 -31.61 17.72
C THR A 493 -8.96 -30.36 18.35
N GLY A 494 -8.11 -29.61 17.63
CA GLY A 494 -7.41 -28.43 18.12
C GLY A 494 -8.09 -27.07 17.88
N LEU A 495 -9.21 -27.00 17.15
CA LEU A 495 -9.82 -25.74 16.70
C LEU A 495 -10.59 -24.97 17.80
N GLN A 496 -10.84 -25.57 18.97
CA GLN A 496 -11.63 -24.95 20.03
C GLN A 496 -10.85 -24.07 21.02
N ASN A 497 -9.51 -24.05 20.97
CA ASN A 497 -8.69 -23.39 21.99
C ASN A 497 -7.91 -22.14 21.53
N ASP A 498 -8.11 -21.64 20.31
CA ASP A 498 -7.46 -20.39 19.87
C ASP A 498 -8.30 -19.19 20.35
N SER A 499 -7.98 -18.68 21.55
CA SER A 499 -8.77 -17.64 22.24
C SER A 499 -9.01 -16.40 21.38
N VAL A 500 -8.05 -16.02 20.53
CA VAL A 500 -8.17 -14.88 19.61
C VAL A 500 -9.24 -15.14 18.54
N TYR A 501 -9.31 -16.35 17.98
CA TYR A 501 -10.32 -16.69 16.98
C TYR A 501 -11.69 -16.98 17.58
N GLN A 502 -11.73 -17.54 18.79
CA GLN A 502 -12.98 -17.62 19.55
C GLN A 502 -13.52 -16.22 19.87
N GLU A 503 -12.66 -15.27 20.17
CA GLU A 503 -13.03 -13.86 20.35
C GLU A 503 -13.46 -13.20 19.03
N ILE A 504 -12.78 -13.44 17.91
CA ILE A 504 -13.24 -12.98 16.58
C ILE A 504 -14.63 -13.55 16.23
N LEU A 505 -14.86 -14.83 16.53
CA LEU A 505 -16.15 -15.49 16.33
C LEU A 505 -17.21 -14.96 17.31
N HIS A 506 -16.85 -14.63 18.56
CA HIS A 506 -17.77 -14.02 19.53
C HIS A 506 -18.07 -12.54 19.24
N ILE A 507 -17.09 -11.76 18.80
CA ILE A 507 -17.28 -10.43 18.21
C ILE A 507 -18.24 -10.53 17.03
N SER A 508 -18.16 -11.62 16.25
CA SER A 508 -19.11 -11.87 15.17
C SER A 508 -20.49 -12.31 15.64
N ALA A 509 -20.61 -12.85 16.85
CA ALA A 509 -21.84 -13.33 17.48
C ALA A 509 -22.57 -12.28 18.34
N TYR A 510 -22.00 -11.08 18.51
CA TYR A 510 -22.63 -9.99 19.28
C TYR A 510 -23.78 -9.28 18.56
N GLU A 511 -24.25 -9.82 17.44
CA GLU A 511 -25.53 -9.42 16.83
C GLU A 511 -26.44 -10.64 16.84
N ARG A 512 -27.34 -10.68 17.85
CA ARG A 512 -28.28 -11.78 18.00
C ARG A 512 -29.14 -11.88 16.73
N PRO A 513 -29.23 -13.06 16.08
CA PRO A 513 -30.22 -13.29 15.04
C PRO A 513 -31.62 -13.13 15.64
N ILE A 514 -32.47 -12.34 15.00
CA ILE A 514 -33.90 -12.27 15.34
C ILE A 514 -34.46 -13.69 15.24
N THR A 515 -35.01 -14.20 16.33
CA THR A 515 -35.63 -15.53 16.36
C THR A 515 -36.93 -15.54 15.57
N GLU A 516 -37.33 -16.69 15.00
CA GLU A 516 -38.64 -16.80 14.31
C GLU A 516 -39.82 -16.43 15.24
N GLU A 517 -39.70 -16.66 16.55
CA GLU A 517 -40.66 -16.18 17.55
C GLU A 517 -40.79 -14.65 17.61
N GLU A 518 -39.69 -13.90 17.44
CA GLU A 518 -39.70 -12.43 17.42
C GLU A 518 -40.27 -11.88 16.09
N ARG A 519 -40.22 -12.67 15.01
CA ARG A 519 -40.83 -12.34 13.71
C ARG A 519 -42.35 -12.53 13.73
N GLU A 520 -42.85 -13.51 14.48
CA GLU A 520 -44.30 -13.75 14.63
C GLU A 520 -44.95 -12.84 15.68
N ARG A 521 -44.23 -12.45 16.74
CA ARG A 521 -44.72 -11.46 17.73
C ARG A 521 -44.87 -10.04 17.17
N GLY A 522 -44.29 -9.74 16.01
CA GLY A 522 -44.49 -8.46 15.29
C GLY A 522 -45.81 -8.38 14.51
N ASN A 523 -46.54 -9.50 14.34
CA ASN A 523 -47.74 -9.59 13.49
C ASN A 523 -49.04 -9.92 14.25
N MET A 524 -49.04 -9.93 15.59
CA MET A 524 -50.27 -10.00 16.39
C MET A 524 -50.23 -9.01 17.55
N GLN A 525 -51.29 -8.19 17.63
CA GLN A 525 -51.58 -7.10 18.59
C GLN A 525 -50.95 -5.75 18.18
N ARG A 526 -51.71 -4.75 17.71
CA ARG A 526 -52.97 -4.23 18.28
C ARG A 526 -53.94 -3.69 17.21
N GLU A 527 -55.08 -4.35 17.06
CA GLU A 527 -56.40 -3.67 17.06
C GLU A 527 -56.90 -3.76 18.53
N VAL A 528 -57.43 -2.71 19.16
CA VAL A 528 -58.85 -2.28 19.29
C VAL A 528 -58.88 -1.31 20.52
N PRO A 529 -59.86 -0.40 20.80
CA PRO A 529 -61.02 0.10 20.04
C PRO A 529 -61.05 1.64 19.85
N SER A 530 -61.73 2.10 18.81
CA SER A 530 -62.27 3.45 18.71
C SER A 530 -63.76 3.46 19.06
N SER A 531 -64.13 4.21 20.11
CA SER A 531 -65.49 4.75 20.26
C SER A 531 -65.43 5.99 21.16
N ILE A 532 -65.71 7.17 20.58
CA ILE A 532 -66.75 8.12 21.00
C ILE A 532 -66.93 9.15 19.86
N ASN A 533 -68.18 9.26 19.42
CA ASN A 533 -68.73 10.16 18.41
C ASN A 533 -68.61 11.65 18.80
N VAL A 534 -68.60 12.56 17.82
CA VAL A 534 -69.78 13.36 17.41
C VAL A 534 -69.43 14.24 16.19
N GLN A 535 -70.42 14.31 15.30
CA GLN A 535 -70.57 15.01 14.02
C GLN A 535 -70.04 16.45 13.94
N GLN A 536 -69.53 16.81 12.75
CA GLN A 536 -70.09 17.91 11.98
C GLN A 536 -69.61 17.84 10.52
N ASP A 537 -70.58 17.85 9.60
CA ASP A 537 -70.41 17.91 8.16
C ASP A 537 -71.23 19.11 7.67
N GLY A 538 -70.70 19.87 6.70
CA GLY A 538 -71.50 20.69 5.78
C GLY A 538 -71.61 22.21 6.00
N SER A 539 -70.93 22.95 5.12
CA SER A 539 -71.53 23.90 4.15
C SER A 539 -71.18 25.40 4.21
N THR A 540 -71.10 25.95 2.99
CA THR A 540 -71.32 27.32 2.49
C THR A 540 -70.15 28.32 2.34
N ASP A 541 -69.93 28.66 1.06
CA ASP A 541 -69.75 29.99 0.45
C ASP A 541 -68.96 31.09 1.18
N ASN A 542 -67.89 31.60 0.54
CA ASN A 542 -67.95 32.83 -0.26
C ASN A 542 -66.58 33.34 -0.73
N THR A 543 -66.55 33.72 -2.01
CA THR A 543 -65.87 34.88 -2.64
C THR A 543 -64.59 35.48 -2.02
N ALA A 544 -63.52 35.59 -2.83
CA ALA A 544 -63.06 36.87 -3.43
C ALA A 544 -61.55 36.89 -3.80
N THR A 545 -61.31 37.00 -5.11
CA THR A 545 -60.33 37.89 -5.79
C THR A 545 -58.82 37.89 -5.48
N PHE A 546 -58.05 37.60 -6.55
CA PHE A 546 -56.94 38.39 -7.13
C PHE A 546 -55.86 38.98 -6.21
N ASN A 547 -54.59 38.57 -6.39
CA ASN A 547 -53.70 39.31 -7.29
C ASN A 547 -52.37 38.61 -7.60
N SER A 548 -51.93 38.89 -8.82
CA SER A 548 -50.68 38.57 -9.49
C SER A 548 -49.42 39.18 -8.88
N GLY A 549 -48.25 38.58 -9.14
CA GLY A 549 -46.96 39.24 -8.94
C GLY A 549 -45.76 38.44 -9.46
N HIS A 550 -45.44 38.64 -10.74
CA HIS A 550 -44.12 38.35 -11.33
C HIS A 550 -43.06 39.30 -10.76
N ASP A 551 -41.83 38.81 -10.51
CA ASP A 551 -40.54 39.41 -10.93
C ASP A 551 -39.39 38.51 -10.45
N LYS A 552 -38.55 37.91 -11.32
CA LYS A 552 -37.38 38.44 -12.05
C LYS A 552 -36.22 38.97 -11.20
N LYS A 553 -35.12 38.21 -11.30
CA LYS A 553 -33.70 38.61 -11.49
C LYS A 553 -32.83 39.10 -10.32
N SER A 554 -31.62 38.49 -10.35
CA SER A 554 -30.25 39.01 -10.17
C SER A 554 -29.65 39.20 -8.78
N GLY A 555 -28.53 38.46 -8.58
CA GLY A 555 -27.24 38.97 -8.09
C GLY A 555 -27.09 39.09 -6.58
N VAL A 556 -26.20 38.29 -5.97
CA VAL A 556 -24.76 38.55 -5.78
C VAL A 556 -24.05 37.19 -5.68
#